data_AF-A0A8X6Y1Z5-F1
#
_entry.id   AF-A0A8X6Y1Z5-F1
#
_cell.length_a   1.000
_cell.length_b   1.000
_cell.length_c   1.000
_cell.angle_alpha   90.00
_cell.angle_beta   90.00
_cell.angle_gamma   90.00
#
_symmetry.space_group_name_H-M   'P 1'
#
loop_
_entity.id
_entity.type
_entity.pdbx_description
1 polymer ?
#
loop_
_entity_poly.entity_id
_entity_poly.type
_entity_poly.pdbx_seq_one_letter_code
_entity_poly.pdbx_strand_id
1 'polypeptide(L)'
;MTDEEKSKIRHQVQREAVVREAVINEIKIVEQWEHEWSFLAEKYKHLAEEIAKANVFIKCKKKEEDRDPVTFPKYPVTSAKEIGWLVNDSRFRLEKFGQYARPISSLHKGFGWPIEGCP
;
A
#
# COMPACT_ATOMS: atom_id res chain seq x y z
N MET A 1 41.72 -38.65 33.36
CA MET A 1 40.64 -38.27 32.44
C MET A 1 39.58 -39.34 32.50
N THR A 2 38.45 -39.06 33.13
CA THR A 2 37.37 -40.04 33.33
C THR A 2 36.61 -40.26 32.03
N ASP A 3 35.94 -41.40 31.87
CA ASP A 3 35.20 -41.68 30.63
C ASP A 3 33.98 -40.75 30.45
N GLU A 4 33.49 -40.16 31.54
CA GLU A 4 32.49 -39.08 31.53
C GLU A 4 33.01 -37.78 30.89
N GLU A 5 34.26 -37.43 31.13
CA GLU A 5 34.88 -36.26 30.49
C GLU A 5 35.00 -36.46 28.97
N LYS A 6 35.35 -37.68 28.54
CA LYS A 6 35.46 -38.03 27.11
C LYS A 6 34.11 -38.00 26.39
N SER A 7 33.02 -38.40 27.05
CA SER A 7 31.68 -38.36 26.45
C SER A 7 31.16 -36.92 26.34
N LYS A 8 31.41 -36.09 27.35
CA LYS A 8 31.06 -34.67 27.36
C LYS A 8 31.78 -33.88 26.26
N ILE A 9 33.09 -34.11 26.10
CA ILE A 9 33.88 -33.50 25.02
C ILE A 9 33.34 -33.92 23.65
N ARG A 10 33.01 -35.20 23.44
CA ARG A 10 32.43 -35.67 22.18
C ARG A 10 31.10 -35.00 21.85
N HIS A 11 30.20 -34.90 22.82
CA HIS A 11 28.93 -34.20 22.64
C HIS A 11 29.11 -32.71 22.32
N GLN A 12 30.09 -32.05 22.96
CA GLN A 12 30.39 -30.65 22.68
C GLN A 12 30.93 -30.46 21.26
N VAL A 13 31.87 -31.29 20.82
CA VAL A 13 32.42 -31.25 19.45
C VAL A 13 31.32 -31.50 18.40
N GLN A 14 30.41 -32.44 18.65
CA GLN A 14 29.27 -32.70 17.76
C GLN A 14 28.33 -31.50 17.66
N ARG A 15 28.02 -30.84 18.79
CA ARG A 15 27.20 -29.62 18.80
C ARG A 15 27.85 -28.49 18.00
N GLU A 16 29.16 -28.29 18.19
CA GLU A 16 29.89 -27.27 17.44
C GLU A 16 29.92 -27.57 15.94
N ALA A 17 30.02 -28.83 15.53
CA ALA A 17 29.98 -29.21 14.12
C ALA A 17 28.63 -28.86 13.47
N VAL A 18 27.52 -29.16 14.15
CA VAL A 18 26.16 -28.83 13.68
C VAL A 18 25.98 -27.32 13.53
N VAL A 19 26.46 -26.53 14.51
CA VAL A 19 26.39 -25.06 14.44
C VAL A 19 27.21 -24.52 13.28
N ARG A 20 28.42 -25.04 13.06
CA ARG A 20 29.27 -24.60 11.93
C ARG A 20 28.62 -24.89 10.58
N GLU A 21 28.01 -26.07 10.43
CA GLU A 21 27.29 -26.44 9.22
C GLU A 21 26.08 -25.52 8.98
N ALA A 22 25.32 -25.20 10.03
CA ALA A 22 24.21 -24.25 9.95
C ALA A 22 24.68 -22.86 9.46
N VAL A 23 25.76 -22.33 10.05
CA VAL A 23 26.34 -21.04 9.63
C VAL A 23 26.80 -21.06 8.17
N ILE A 24 27.45 -22.13 7.72
CA ILE A 24 27.87 -22.27 6.33
C ILE A 24 26.66 -22.28 5.38
N ASN A 25 25.58 -22.96 5.77
CA ASN A 25 24.36 -23.00 4.98
C ASN A 25 23.67 -21.63 4.92
N GLU A 26 23.63 -20.89 6.03
CA GLU A 26 23.10 -19.53 6.05
C GLU A 26 23.88 -18.60 5.09
N ILE A 27 25.22 -18.66 5.11
CA ILE A 27 26.06 -17.88 4.18
C ILE A 27 25.71 -18.20 2.72
N LYS A 28 25.60 -19.49 2.38
CA LYS A 28 25.24 -19.91 1.02
C LYS A 28 23.85 -19.42 0.61
N ILE A 29 22.88 -19.48 1.52
CA ILE A 29 21.52 -18.99 1.26
C ILE A 29 21.54 -17.47 1.02
N VAL A 30 22.34 -16.72 1.77
CA VAL A 30 22.48 -15.26 1.57
C VAL A 30 23.12 -14.96 0.22
N GLU A 31 24.19 -15.66 -0.16
CA GLU A 31 24.83 -15.51 -1.48
C GLU A 31 23.87 -15.85 -2.63
N GLN A 32 23.12 -16.95 -2.50
CA GLN A 32 22.12 -17.34 -3.47
C GLN A 32 20.98 -16.32 -3.55
N TRP A 33 20.53 -15.80 -2.40
CA TRP A 33 19.48 -14.78 -2.35
C TRP A 33 19.91 -13.49 -3.06
N GLU A 34 21.13 -13.04 -2.84
CA GLU A 34 21.65 -11.86 -3.54
C GLU A 34 21.67 -12.07 -5.06
N HIS A 35 22.15 -13.23 -5.53
CA HIS A 35 22.15 -13.55 -6.95
C HIS A 35 20.73 -13.64 -7.52
N GLU A 36 19.82 -14.37 -6.86
CA GLU A 36 18.47 -14.60 -7.35
C GLU A 36 17.59 -13.35 -7.30
N TRP A 37 17.82 -12.43 -6.37
CA TRP A 37 16.96 -11.25 -6.18
C TRP A 37 17.59 -9.93 -6.64
N SER A 38 18.87 -9.91 -7.02
CA SER A 38 19.55 -8.72 -7.55
C SER A 38 18.85 -8.13 -8.78
N PHE A 39 18.35 -8.98 -9.69
CA PHE A 39 17.63 -8.52 -10.88
C PHE A 39 16.38 -7.70 -10.53
N LEU A 40 15.73 -8.01 -9.40
CA LEU A 40 14.52 -7.31 -8.98
C LEU A 40 14.87 -5.89 -8.54
N ALA A 41 15.96 -5.72 -7.80
CA ALA A 41 16.48 -4.40 -7.41
C ALA A 41 16.83 -3.56 -8.65
N GLU A 42 17.45 -4.16 -9.67
CA GLU A 42 17.73 -3.49 -10.94
C GLU A 42 16.44 -3.06 -11.67
N LYS A 43 15.45 -3.94 -11.76
CA LYS A 43 14.14 -3.62 -12.36
C LYS A 43 13.44 -2.47 -11.63
N TYR A 44 13.47 -2.45 -10.30
CA TYR A 44 12.89 -1.35 -9.54
C TYR A 44 13.63 -0.02 -9.76
N LYS A 45 14.96 -0.03 -9.85
CA LYS A 45 15.74 1.16 -10.23
C LYS A 45 15.33 1.67 -11.61
N HIS A 46 15.23 0.77 -12.59
CA HIS A 46 14.80 1.13 -13.94
C HIS A 46 13.39 1.73 -13.96
N LEU A 47 12.43 1.10 -13.27
CA LEU A 47 11.06 1.62 -13.14
C LEU A 47 11.04 2.98 -12.44
N ALA A 48 11.85 3.19 -11.40
CA ALA A 48 11.95 4.47 -10.72
C ALA A 48 12.49 5.57 -11.65
N GLU A 49 13.48 5.26 -12.49
CA GLU A 49 13.98 6.17 -13.51
C GLU A 49 12.95 6.46 -14.60
N GLU A 50 12.21 5.44 -15.07
CA GLU A 50 11.12 5.61 -16.03
C GLU A 50 10.00 6.48 -15.48
N ILE A 51 9.60 6.27 -14.22
CA ILE A 51 8.62 7.09 -13.53
C ILE A 51 9.15 8.51 -13.35
N ALA A 52 10.43 8.71 -13.01
CA ALA A 52 11.02 10.03 -12.91
C ALA A 52 11.00 10.75 -14.27
N LYS A 53 11.37 10.06 -15.35
CA LYS A 53 11.29 10.57 -16.73
C LYS A 53 9.85 10.92 -17.11
N ALA A 54 8.89 10.04 -16.82
CA ALA A 54 7.47 10.28 -17.09
C ALA A 54 6.88 11.42 -16.25
N ASN A 55 7.28 11.54 -14.98
CA ASN A 55 6.82 12.60 -14.08
C ASN A 55 7.40 13.98 -14.44
N VAL A 56 8.57 14.05 -15.10
CA VAL A 56 9.04 15.29 -15.72
C VAL A 56 8.04 15.76 -16.80
N PHE A 57 7.40 14.84 -17.54
CA PHE A 57 6.34 15.18 -18.50
C PHE A 57 4.99 15.53 -17.82
N ILE A 58 4.68 14.98 -16.65
CA ILE A 58 3.43 15.26 -15.91
C ILE A 58 3.52 16.57 -15.08
N LYS A 59 4.73 17.10 -14.82
CA LYS A 59 4.90 18.43 -14.21
C LYS A 59 4.35 19.58 -15.09
N CYS A 60 4.02 19.29 -16.35
CA CYS A 60 3.34 20.19 -17.26
C CYS A 60 1.83 19.87 -17.27
N LYS A 61 1.01 20.82 -16.82
CA LYS A 61 -0.48 20.79 -16.67
C LYS A 61 -1.04 20.46 -15.28
N LYS A 62 -0.47 21.03 -14.22
CA LYS A 62 -1.37 21.79 -13.34
C LYS A 62 -1.65 23.12 -14.04
N LYS A 63 -2.57 23.10 -15.02
CA LYS A 63 -3.41 24.28 -15.14
C LYS A 63 -4.15 24.31 -13.82
N GLU A 64 -3.80 25.25 -12.94
CA GLU A 64 -4.84 25.87 -12.14
C GLU A 64 -5.90 26.27 -13.16
N GLU A 65 -6.86 25.38 -13.39
CA GLU A 65 -8.17 25.85 -13.79
C GLU A 65 -8.51 26.86 -12.71
N ASP A 66 -8.59 28.13 -13.10
CA ASP A 66 -9.51 29.09 -12.50
C ASP A 66 -10.87 28.40 -12.46
N ARG A 67 -11.04 27.54 -11.46
CA ARG A 67 -12.34 27.12 -11.04
C ARG A 67 -12.84 28.36 -10.36
N ASP A 68 -13.71 29.08 -11.05
CA ASP A 68 -14.63 30.02 -10.42
C ASP A 68 -14.98 29.41 -9.06
N PRO A 69 -14.80 30.13 -7.94
CA PRO A 69 -14.99 29.58 -6.63
C PRO A 69 -16.36 28.92 -6.65
N VAL A 70 -16.38 27.58 -6.58
CA VAL A 70 -17.61 26.82 -6.66
C VAL A 70 -18.45 27.39 -5.54
N THR A 71 -19.45 28.17 -5.93
CA THR A 71 -20.45 28.71 -5.03
C THR A 71 -21.31 27.51 -4.71
N PHE A 72 -20.76 26.63 -3.87
CA PHE A 72 -21.53 25.63 -3.16
C PHE A 72 -22.77 26.36 -2.66
N PRO A 73 -23.99 25.81 -2.83
CA PRO A 73 -25.13 26.39 -2.16
C PRO A 73 -24.74 26.45 -0.69
N LYS A 74 -24.66 27.69 -0.18
CA LYS A 74 -24.35 27.99 1.21
C LYS A 74 -25.45 27.27 1.98
N TYR A 75 -25.16 26.07 2.50
CA TYR A 75 -26.11 25.35 3.34
C TYR A 75 -26.68 26.38 4.32
N PRO A 76 -27.99 26.43 4.56
CA PRO A 76 -28.54 27.39 5.49
C PRO A 76 -27.84 27.16 6.83
N VAL A 77 -26.89 28.05 7.16
CA VAL A 77 -26.22 28.06 8.45
C VAL A 77 -27.29 28.60 9.37
N THR A 78 -27.94 27.71 10.12
CA THR A 78 -28.80 28.17 11.21
C THR A 78 -27.93 29.00 12.16
N SER A 79 -28.54 29.93 12.87
CA SER A 79 -27.86 30.84 13.81
C SER A 79 -26.98 30.11 14.85
N ALA A 80 -27.18 28.81 15.05
CA ALA A 80 -26.40 27.94 15.94
C ALA A 80 -25.17 27.24 15.31
N LYS A 81 -24.90 27.38 14.00
CA LYS A 81 -23.79 26.69 13.27
C LYS A 81 -23.80 25.15 13.37
N GLU A 82 -24.93 24.53 13.66
CA GLU A 82 -25.03 23.07 13.78
C GLU A 82 -25.26 22.42 12.40
N ILE A 83 -24.28 21.65 11.93
CA ILE A 83 -24.42 20.79 10.75
C ILE A 83 -25.09 19.49 11.20
N GLY A 84 -26.28 19.18 10.67
CA GLY A 84 -26.88 17.85 10.78
C GLY A 84 -27.86 17.60 11.94
N TRP A 85 -28.39 18.62 12.61
CA TRP A 85 -29.31 18.45 13.74
C TRP A 85 -30.66 17.79 13.39
N LEU A 86 -31.11 17.85 12.12
CA LEU A 86 -32.32 17.17 11.64
C LEU A 86 -32.07 15.73 11.13
N VAL A 87 -30.81 15.25 11.14
CA VAL A 87 -30.45 13.92 10.60
C VAL A 87 -31.09 12.78 11.39
N ASN A 88 -31.44 13.02 12.66
CA ASN A 88 -32.12 12.03 13.50
C ASN A 88 -33.64 12.00 13.33
N ASP A 89 -34.27 13.02 12.76
CA ASP A 89 -35.72 13.05 12.55
C ASP A 89 -36.09 12.26 11.28
N SER A 90 -36.96 11.26 11.42
CA SER A 90 -37.31 10.33 10.34
C SER A 90 -37.97 11.01 9.15
N ARG A 91 -38.56 12.19 9.36
CA ARG A 91 -39.22 12.99 8.32
C ARG A 91 -38.25 13.58 7.30
N PHE A 92 -36.96 13.71 7.66
CA PHE A 92 -35.93 14.35 6.82
C PHE A 92 -34.86 13.36 6.32
N ARG A 93 -35.06 12.04 6.52
CA ARG A 93 -34.12 11.00 6.07
C ARG A 93 -34.00 10.88 4.54
N LEU A 94 -34.98 11.38 3.78
CA LEU A 94 -35.02 11.28 2.32
C LEU A 94 -34.13 12.30 1.61
N GLU A 95 -33.66 13.35 2.31
CA GLU A 95 -32.80 14.37 1.71
C GLU A 95 -31.31 14.01 1.73
N LYS A 96 -30.94 12.83 2.25
CA LYS A 96 -29.52 12.43 2.33
C LYS A 96 -28.86 12.32 0.96
N PHE A 97 -29.64 12.23 -0.12
CA PHE A 97 -29.14 12.16 -1.49
C PHE A 97 -30.19 12.72 -2.44
N GLY A 98 -30.31 14.05 -2.50
CA GLY A 98 -31.08 14.74 -3.54
C GLY A 98 -30.63 14.31 -4.95
N GLN A 99 -31.36 14.74 -5.98
CA GLN A 99 -31.12 14.45 -7.42
C GLN A 99 -29.66 14.64 -7.93
N TYR A 100 -28.77 15.21 -7.11
CA TYR A 100 -27.33 15.38 -7.30
C TYR A 100 -26.46 14.19 -6.86
N ALA A 101 -27.02 13.21 -6.14
CA ALA A 101 -26.35 11.98 -5.76
C ALA A 101 -26.42 10.91 -6.85
N ARG A 102 -26.50 11.32 -8.12
CA ARG A 102 -26.29 10.37 -9.20
C ARG A 102 -24.81 9.98 -9.12
N PRO A 103 -24.47 8.68 -9.05
CA PRO A 103 -23.08 8.29 -9.18
C PRO A 103 -22.56 8.86 -10.50
N ILE A 104 -21.57 9.76 -10.42
CA ILE A 104 -20.99 10.46 -11.58
C ILE A 104 -20.46 9.45 -12.61
N SER A 105 -20.19 8.22 -12.18
CA SER A 105 -20.08 7.03 -13.01
C SER A 105 -20.07 5.80 -12.11
N SER A 106 -20.37 4.62 -12.66
CA SER A 106 -20.08 3.37 -11.95
C SER A 106 -18.55 3.25 -11.76
N LEU A 107 -18.10 2.69 -10.63
CA LEU A 107 -16.67 2.48 -10.35
C LEU A 107 -15.94 1.80 -11.53
N HIS A 108 -16.62 0.87 -12.21
CA HIS A 108 -16.14 0.25 -13.45
C HIS A 108 -15.67 1.26 -14.51
N LYS A 109 -16.45 2.32 -14.74
CA LYS A 109 -16.15 3.33 -15.77
C LYS A 109 -15.03 4.28 -15.34
N GLY A 110 -14.89 4.53 -14.04
CA GLY A 110 -13.81 5.35 -13.48
C GLY A 110 -12.45 4.64 -13.48
N PHE A 111 -12.44 3.33 -13.22
CA PHE A 111 -11.21 2.52 -13.16
C PHE A 111 -10.88 1.76 -14.45
N GLY A 112 -11.77 1.75 -15.44
CA GLY A 112 -11.56 1.05 -16.71
C GLY A 112 -11.48 -0.47 -16.57
N TRP A 113 -12.14 -1.03 -15.55
CA TRP A 113 -12.07 -2.47 -15.26
C TRP A 113 -12.93 -3.29 -16.23
N PRO A 114 -12.43 -4.45 -16.70
CA PRO A 114 -13.25 -5.39 -17.46
C PRO A 114 -14.43 -5.85 -16.59
N ILE A 115 -15.61 -5.98 -17.22
CA ILE A 115 -16.86 -6.41 -16.55
C ILE A 115 -16.69 -7.77 -15.88
N GLU A 116 -15.80 -8.60 -16.40
CA GLU A 116 -15.47 -9.94 -15.90
C GLU A 116 -14.72 -9.94 -14.55
N GLY A 117 -14.19 -8.80 -14.09
CA GLY A 117 -13.31 -8.69 -12.93
C GLY A 117 -13.97 -8.40 -11.59
N CYS A 118 -15.31 -8.33 -11.50
CA CYS A 118 -16.02 -8.07 -10.24
C CYS A 118 -17.18 -9.06 -10.08
N PRO A 119 -17.17 -9.92 -9.03
CA PRO A 119 -18.20 -10.94 -8.79
C PRO A 119 -19.55 -10.36 -8.32
#